data_AF-A0A5P8WC18-F1
#
_entry.id   AF-A0A5P8WC18-F1
#
_cell.length_a   1.000
_cell.length_b   1.000
_cell.length_c   1.000
_cell.angle_alpha   90.00
_cell.angle_beta   90.00
_cell.angle_gamma   90.00
#
_symmetry.space_group_name_H-M   'P 1'
#
loop_
_entity.id
_entity.type
_entity.pdbx_description
1 polymer ?
#
loop_
_entity_poly.entity_id
_entity_poly.type
_entity_poly.pdbx_seq_one_letter_code
_entity_poly.pdbx_strand_id
1 'polypeptide(L)'
;MTSQLSISNNKTSKETLPFSNTPARGRFESRPFVVQSKNDNSKQPDLKTSLIQAEKYGHHLSKTNLANQSAPTAVQTKPDTQGVAHLHASSNTPIIQLQPNLKKYTDKFKALGTGRKVRETVRVRTEAPGIIGTRIRRPSDHKVPSEAEARMPLHAIQDNMDPQGEYNKLRVIKGRLGGGVIEARNQPESPEILAKDVPKSTAVINGGFFDHTGSLMDPSGSTGNKGRPVGATSRNDAIPINQVWKEDYGHITVGDKPKLSAGPLFESSGNEVPLDDKRFQYRVPKDDPNADGDSSADRQGMKPNYLNNFAGALTHASDRNSRSAVSTQDQDVIMHTMTSDNKAPGIGATMKEWQAITRAGTRNSPDKQGGQKPPAAQTLNLDGGGSVYMGVKDAKGKMNEIARGGAVEMNGEPKDLRPVANVVTSTSGTNSSSDHAPLLEIKKHLE
;
A
#
# COMPACT_ATOMS: atom_id res chain seq x y z
N MET A 1 72.14 -17.80 3.14
CA MET A 1 71.38 -17.89 4.41
C MET A 1 70.04 -18.52 4.08
N THR A 2 69.97 -19.83 4.28
CA THR A 2 68.86 -20.73 3.95
C THR A 2 67.95 -20.89 5.17
N SER A 3 66.64 -20.74 4.97
CA SER A 3 65.63 -21.21 5.92
C SER A 3 64.37 -21.57 5.14
N GLN A 4 64.24 -22.86 4.84
CA GLN A 4 63.04 -23.51 4.33
C GLN A 4 62.03 -23.66 5.48
N LEU A 5 60.76 -23.35 5.23
CA LEU A 5 59.66 -23.72 6.11
C LEU A 5 58.78 -24.74 5.39
N SER A 6 58.78 -25.94 5.95
CA SER A 6 58.14 -27.16 5.50
C SER A 6 56.65 -27.21 5.80
N ILE A 7 55.89 -27.68 4.82
CA ILE A 7 54.48 -28.08 4.89
C ILE A 7 54.38 -29.42 5.62
N SER A 8 53.53 -29.53 6.65
CA SER A 8 53.12 -30.81 7.23
C SER A 8 51.64 -31.09 6.94
N ASN A 9 51.42 -32.13 6.15
CA ASN A 9 50.13 -32.79 5.96
C ASN A 9 49.83 -33.64 7.19
N ASN A 10 48.63 -33.51 7.77
CA ASN A 10 48.09 -34.54 8.65
C ASN A 10 46.77 -35.07 8.12
N LYS A 11 46.81 -36.38 7.88
CA LYS A 11 45.81 -37.28 7.32
C LYS A 11 45.19 -37.99 8.51
N THR A 12 43.89 -37.84 8.73
CA THR A 12 43.14 -38.72 9.63
C THR A 12 41.91 -39.25 8.91
N SER A 13 41.88 -40.57 8.81
CA SER A 13 40.88 -41.39 8.16
C SER A 13 40.07 -42.15 9.19
N LYS A 14 38.82 -42.46 8.82
CA LYS A 14 37.92 -43.51 9.34
C LYS A 14 37.25 -43.25 10.69
N GLU A 15 35.92 -43.16 10.67
CA GLU A 15 35.07 -44.28 11.12
C GLU A 15 33.61 -44.09 10.69
N THR A 16 33.08 -45.13 10.05
CA THR A 16 31.69 -45.32 9.67
C THR A 16 31.11 -46.34 10.63
N LEU A 17 29.98 -46.04 11.29
CA LEU A 17 29.10 -47.07 11.84
C LEU A 17 27.62 -46.73 11.58
N PRO A 18 26.79 -47.74 11.29
CA PRO A 18 25.39 -47.58 10.91
C PRO A 18 24.48 -47.71 12.13
N PHE A 19 23.37 -46.97 12.12
CA PHE A 19 22.23 -47.29 12.99
C PHE A 19 20.97 -47.43 12.15
N SER A 20 20.52 -48.68 12.01
CA SER A 20 19.11 -49.00 11.78
C SER A 20 18.40 -49.03 13.13
N ASN A 21 17.16 -48.54 13.18
CA ASN A 21 15.99 -49.36 13.52
C ASN A 21 14.72 -48.52 13.55
N THR A 22 13.74 -49.00 12.79
CA THR A 22 12.32 -48.65 12.81
C THR A 22 11.66 -49.22 14.07
N PRO A 23 10.54 -48.63 14.51
CA PRO A 23 9.29 -49.40 14.59
C PRO A 23 8.14 -48.58 13.98
N ALA A 24 7.44 -49.11 12.97
CA ALA A 24 6.21 -49.90 13.10
C ALA A 24 4.98 -49.11 13.57
N ARG A 25 4.11 -48.82 12.58
CA ARG A 25 2.67 -49.15 12.58
C ARG A 25 1.74 -48.27 13.44
N GLY A 26 1.09 -47.30 12.78
CA GLY A 26 -0.17 -46.70 13.22
C GLY A 26 -1.08 -46.48 12.01
N ARG A 27 -2.00 -47.41 11.76
CA ARG A 27 -3.06 -47.31 10.74
C ARG A 27 -4.15 -46.36 11.26
N PHE A 28 -4.46 -45.31 10.51
CA PHE A 28 -5.77 -44.64 10.59
C PHE A 28 -6.35 -44.56 9.19
N GLU A 29 -7.34 -45.39 8.92
CA GLU A 29 -8.27 -45.23 7.82
C GLU A 29 -9.25 -44.10 8.18
N SER A 30 -9.21 -43.00 7.45
CA SER A 30 -10.26 -41.97 7.49
C SER A 30 -11.09 -42.02 6.21
N ARG A 31 -12.39 -42.18 6.41
CA ARG A 31 -13.48 -42.38 5.44
C ARG A 31 -13.57 -41.26 4.38
N PRO A 32 -14.13 -41.54 3.20
CA PRO A 32 -14.41 -40.50 2.19
C PRO A 32 -15.57 -39.61 2.62
N PHE A 33 -15.35 -38.29 2.64
CA PHE A 33 -16.40 -37.29 2.84
C PHE A 33 -16.95 -36.89 1.46
N VAL A 34 -18.22 -37.19 1.22
CA VAL A 34 -18.97 -36.68 0.07
C VAL A 34 -19.25 -35.20 0.32
N VAL A 35 -18.62 -34.31 -0.45
CA VAL A 35 -18.92 -32.88 -0.43
C VAL A 35 -20.02 -32.59 -1.45
N GLN A 36 -21.16 -32.12 -0.96
CA GLN A 36 -22.27 -31.61 -1.76
C GLN A 36 -21.82 -30.41 -2.60
N SER A 37 -22.07 -30.48 -3.91
CA SER A 37 -21.97 -29.35 -4.84
C SER A 37 -23.02 -28.28 -4.50
N LYS A 38 -22.58 -27.04 -4.22
CA LYS A 38 -23.46 -25.87 -4.13
C LYS A 38 -23.11 -24.85 -5.20
N ASN A 39 -24.14 -24.51 -5.96
CA ASN A 39 -24.22 -23.51 -7.03
C ASN A 39 -23.65 -22.14 -6.64
N ASP A 40 -22.75 -21.61 -7.48
CA ASP A 40 -22.38 -20.20 -7.50
C ASP A 40 -23.07 -19.50 -8.68
N ASN A 41 -24.18 -18.81 -8.38
CA ASN A 41 -24.68 -17.70 -9.20
C ASN A 41 -24.16 -16.40 -8.57
N SER A 42 -23.15 -15.79 -9.19
CA SER A 42 -22.59 -14.50 -8.76
C SER A 42 -23.59 -13.36 -8.96
N LYS A 43 -24.37 -13.03 -7.94
CA LYS A 43 -25.13 -11.77 -7.89
C LYS A 43 -24.19 -10.63 -7.51
N GLN A 44 -24.30 -9.51 -8.24
CA GLN A 44 -23.77 -8.22 -7.79
C GLN A 44 -24.18 -7.95 -6.33
N PRO A 45 -23.35 -7.29 -5.52
CA PRO A 45 -23.74 -6.96 -4.16
C PRO A 45 -25.00 -6.09 -4.18
N ASP A 46 -26.00 -6.52 -3.42
CA ASP A 46 -27.24 -5.78 -3.21
C ASP A 46 -26.92 -4.35 -2.72
N LEU A 47 -27.69 -3.37 -3.20
CA LEU A 47 -27.56 -1.93 -2.89
C LEU A 47 -27.44 -1.68 -1.39
N LYS A 48 -28.10 -2.50 -0.58
CA LYS A 48 -28.03 -2.48 0.88
C LYS A 48 -26.61 -2.72 1.41
N THR A 49 -25.85 -3.62 0.77
CA THR A 49 -24.45 -3.93 1.11
C THR A 49 -23.54 -2.75 0.76
N SER A 50 -23.76 -2.13 -0.40
CA SER A 50 -23.02 -0.92 -0.81
C SER A 50 -23.31 0.27 0.11
N LEU A 51 -24.56 0.42 0.60
CA LEU A 51 -24.91 1.47 1.56
C LEU A 51 -24.25 1.26 2.93
N ILE A 52 -24.29 0.03 3.47
CA ILE A 52 -23.61 -0.31 4.73
C ILE A 52 -22.11 -0.08 4.63
N GLN A 53 -21.50 -0.35 3.46
CA GLN A 53 -20.09 -0.02 3.22
C GLN A 53 -19.85 1.49 3.17
N ALA A 54 -20.72 2.27 2.53
CA ALA A 54 -20.62 3.72 2.52
C ALA A 54 -20.74 4.32 3.93
N GLU A 55 -21.68 3.85 4.76
CA GLU A 55 -21.81 4.26 6.16
C GLU A 55 -20.56 3.91 6.97
N LYS A 56 -19.96 2.73 6.72
CA LYS A 56 -18.69 2.31 7.34
C LYS A 56 -17.48 3.17 6.99
N TYR A 57 -17.54 3.98 5.93
CA TYR A 57 -16.51 4.98 5.58
C TYR A 57 -16.87 6.40 6.04
N GLY A 58 -17.81 6.54 6.98
CA GLY A 58 -18.13 7.82 7.62
C GLY A 58 -19.23 8.63 6.93
N HIS A 59 -19.99 8.04 5.99
CA HIS A 59 -21.17 8.69 5.44
C HIS A 59 -22.37 8.48 6.38
N HIS A 60 -22.71 9.46 7.21
CA HIS A 60 -23.91 9.42 8.06
C HIS A 60 -25.19 9.52 7.21
N LEU A 61 -25.71 8.39 6.72
CA LEU A 61 -26.98 8.31 5.96
C LEU A 61 -28.22 8.16 6.87
N SER A 62 -28.04 8.23 8.19
CA SER A 62 -29.04 7.92 9.24
C SER A 62 -30.28 8.82 9.31
N LYS A 63 -30.58 9.63 8.28
CA LYS A 63 -31.78 10.48 8.22
C LYS A 63 -32.60 10.37 6.94
N THR A 64 -32.57 9.23 6.26
CA THR A 64 -33.56 8.93 5.21
C THR A 64 -34.57 7.91 5.68
N ASN A 65 -35.58 8.38 6.43
CA ASN A 65 -36.84 7.65 6.58
C ASN A 65 -37.53 7.59 5.21
N LEU A 66 -37.41 6.45 4.53
CA LEU A 66 -38.33 6.03 3.47
C LEU A 66 -39.53 5.37 4.13
N ALA A 67 -40.45 6.20 4.62
CA ALA A 67 -41.81 5.78 4.90
C ALA A 67 -42.74 6.56 3.96
N ASN A 68 -43.43 5.77 3.12
CA ASN A 68 -44.56 6.09 2.25
C ASN A 68 -45.14 7.50 2.37
N GLN A 69 -45.20 8.23 1.26
CA GLN A 69 -46.20 9.28 1.08
C GLN A 69 -46.56 9.48 -0.40
N SER A 70 -47.88 9.55 -0.60
CA SER A 70 -48.65 9.46 -1.83
C SER A 70 -48.45 10.64 -2.79
N ALA A 71 -48.80 10.40 -4.06
CA ALA A 71 -48.77 11.36 -5.16
C ALA A 71 -49.59 12.64 -4.85
N PRO A 72 -49.11 13.85 -5.23
CA PRO A 72 -49.90 15.06 -5.11
C PRO A 72 -50.84 15.22 -6.32
N THR A 73 -52.11 15.45 -6.01
CA THR A 73 -53.18 15.89 -6.91
C THR A 73 -52.87 17.27 -7.50
N ALA A 74 -53.10 17.43 -8.80
CA ALA A 74 -52.98 18.70 -9.50
C ALA A 74 -54.07 19.70 -9.05
N VAL A 75 -53.67 20.91 -8.68
CA VAL A 75 -54.58 22.04 -8.43
C VAL A 75 -54.61 22.91 -9.68
N GLN A 76 -55.80 23.03 -10.26
CA GLN A 76 -56.10 23.85 -11.43
C GLN A 76 -56.42 25.28 -10.95
N THR A 77 -55.74 26.29 -11.48
CA THR A 77 -56.05 27.70 -11.23
C THR A 77 -57.07 28.21 -12.23
N LYS A 78 -58.09 28.91 -11.72
CA LYS A 78 -59.13 29.63 -12.46
C LYS A 78 -58.83 31.13 -12.37
N PRO A 79 -58.96 31.92 -13.44
CA PRO A 79 -58.86 33.38 -13.34
C PRO A 79 -60.24 34.01 -13.17
N ASP A 80 -60.37 35.04 -12.35
CA ASP A 80 -61.41 36.07 -12.51
C ASP A 80 -60.97 37.41 -11.88
N THR A 81 -60.61 38.32 -12.79
CA THR A 81 -61.05 39.71 -13.01
C THR A 81 -61.56 40.62 -11.85
N GLN A 82 -60.90 41.79 -11.76
CA GLN A 82 -61.34 43.16 -11.40
C GLN A 82 -61.75 43.56 -9.96
N GLY A 83 -61.11 44.65 -9.50
CA GLY A 83 -61.57 45.50 -8.40
C GLY A 83 -60.54 46.56 -7.98
N VAL A 84 -60.83 47.82 -8.25
CA VAL A 84 -60.03 49.03 -7.96
C VAL A 84 -60.13 49.42 -6.49
N ALA A 85 -59.03 49.73 -5.80
CA ALA A 85 -58.99 50.74 -4.72
C ALA A 85 -57.55 51.07 -4.24
N HIS A 86 -57.44 52.31 -3.76
CA HIS A 86 -56.29 53.09 -3.31
C HIS A 86 -55.54 52.60 -2.04
N LEU A 87 -54.29 53.08 -1.94
CA LEU A 87 -53.55 53.55 -0.75
C LEU A 87 -52.67 52.60 0.09
N HIS A 88 -51.57 53.23 0.51
CA HIS A 88 -50.56 52.90 1.52
C HIS A 88 -49.44 51.90 1.17
N ALA A 89 -48.29 52.50 0.81
CA ALA A 89 -46.98 51.92 1.02
C ALA A 89 -46.77 51.61 2.50
N SER A 90 -47.04 50.37 2.89
CA SER A 90 -46.50 49.74 4.09
C SER A 90 -45.46 48.72 3.63
N SER A 91 -44.19 49.02 3.90
CA SER A 91 -43.07 48.12 3.66
C SER A 91 -43.08 46.98 4.68
N ASN A 92 -44.10 46.12 4.61
CA ASN A 92 -44.06 44.78 5.19
C ASN A 92 -43.64 43.83 4.08
N THR A 93 -42.33 43.78 3.81
CA THR A 93 -41.75 42.72 3.01
C THR A 93 -42.05 41.42 3.75
N PRO A 94 -42.89 40.51 3.20
CA PRO A 94 -43.11 39.23 3.85
C PRO A 94 -41.75 38.53 3.90
N ILE A 95 -41.27 38.24 5.11
CA ILE A 95 -40.16 37.32 5.29
C ILE A 95 -40.67 35.99 4.75
N ILE A 96 -40.31 35.67 3.50
CA ILE A 96 -40.53 34.38 2.89
C ILE A 96 -39.73 33.40 3.75
N GLN A 97 -40.40 32.79 4.71
CA GLN A 97 -39.86 31.73 5.52
C GLN A 97 -39.61 30.57 4.55
N LEU A 98 -38.36 30.48 4.07
CA LEU A 98 -37.90 29.43 3.17
C LEU A 98 -38.33 28.10 3.74
N GLN A 99 -39.27 27.45 3.05
CA GLN A 99 -39.96 26.30 3.59
C GLN A 99 -38.94 25.20 3.96
N PRO A 100 -39.11 24.49 5.09
CA PRO A 100 -38.21 23.42 5.54
C PRO A 100 -37.99 22.33 4.47
N ASN A 101 -38.91 22.21 3.51
CA ASN A 101 -38.77 21.33 2.35
C ASN A 101 -37.62 21.73 1.42
N LEU A 102 -37.35 23.02 1.20
CA LEU A 102 -36.28 23.48 0.31
C LEU A 102 -34.90 23.09 0.85
N LYS A 103 -34.69 23.22 2.17
CA LYS A 103 -33.46 22.77 2.84
C LYS A 103 -33.25 21.26 2.66
N LYS A 104 -34.31 20.45 2.80
CA LYS A 104 -34.25 19.00 2.60
C LYS A 104 -33.88 18.64 1.15
N TYR A 105 -34.42 19.36 0.16
CA TYR A 105 -34.05 19.16 -1.24
C TYR A 105 -32.60 19.57 -1.51
N THR A 106 -32.15 20.72 -1.02
CA THR A 106 -30.76 21.16 -1.19
C THR A 106 -29.77 20.21 -0.52
N ASP A 107 -30.11 19.68 0.66
CA ASP A 107 -29.29 18.71 1.38
C ASP A 107 -29.21 17.37 0.60
N LYS A 108 -30.33 16.93 0.00
CA LYS A 108 -30.38 15.73 -0.86
C LYS A 108 -29.54 15.90 -2.13
N PHE A 109 -29.66 17.03 -2.83
CA PHE A 109 -28.87 17.31 -4.04
C PHE A 109 -27.38 17.43 -3.73
N LYS A 110 -27.02 18.09 -2.62
CA LYS A 110 -25.62 18.12 -2.14
C LYS A 110 -25.11 16.72 -1.84
N ALA A 111 -25.87 15.89 -1.11
CA ALA A 111 -25.48 14.52 -0.80
C ALA A 111 -25.31 13.65 -2.06
N LEU A 112 -26.18 13.80 -3.06
CA LEU A 112 -26.07 13.11 -4.35
C LEU A 112 -24.82 13.55 -5.13
N GLY A 113 -24.55 14.86 -5.16
CA GLY A 113 -23.36 15.43 -5.77
C GLY A 113 -22.07 14.95 -5.11
N THR A 114 -21.99 15.04 -3.77
CA THR A 114 -20.86 14.53 -2.98
C THR A 114 -20.69 13.03 -3.19
N GLY A 115 -21.76 12.24 -3.13
CA GLY A 115 -21.70 10.80 -3.36
C GLY A 115 -21.23 10.43 -4.76
N ARG A 116 -21.56 11.21 -5.79
CA ARG A 116 -21.03 11.03 -7.14
C ARG A 116 -19.53 11.28 -7.20
N LYS A 117 -19.05 12.41 -6.64
CA LYS A 117 -17.62 12.73 -6.60
C LYS A 117 -16.79 11.70 -5.85
N VAL A 118 -17.32 11.17 -4.73
CA VAL A 118 -16.66 10.08 -4.00
C VAL A 118 -16.56 8.82 -4.84
N ARG A 119 -17.60 8.44 -5.59
CA ARG A 119 -17.55 7.28 -6.48
C ARG A 119 -16.60 7.43 -7.67
N GLU A 120 -16.36 8.67 -8.11
CA GLU A 120 -15.40 8.98 -9.17
C GLU A 120 -13.94 8.92 -8.66
N THR A 121 -13.73 9.13 -7.36
CA THR A 121 -12.40 9.22 -6.73
C THR A 121 -12.01 7.98 -5.93
N VAL A 122 -12.97 7.22 -5.40
CA VAL A 122 -12.75 6.04 -4.57
C VAL A 122 -13.46 4.83 -5.16
N ARG A 123 -12.72 3.76 -5.37
CA ARG A 123 -13.26 2.47 -5.79
C ARG A 123 -12.83 1.39 -4.81
N VAL A 124 -13.80 0.67 -4.24
CA VAL A 124 -13.57 -0.48 -3.37
C VAL A 124 -14.11 -1.73 -4.06
N ARG A 125 -13.33 -2.81 -4.09
CA ARG A 125 -13.76 -4.11 -4.65
C ARG A 125 -13.13 -5.26 -3.89
N THR A 126 -13.77 -6.42 -3.96
CA THR A 126 -13.15 -7.68 -3.54
C THR A 126 -12.34 -8.21 -4.71
N GLU A 127 -11.02 -8.31 -4.56
CA GLU A 127 -10.11 -8.76 -5.61
C GLU A 127 -10.02 -10.30 -5.65
N ALA A 128 -10.10 -10.91 -4.47
CA ALA A 128 -10.15 -12.35 -4.24
C ALA A 128 -10.76 -12.63 -2.86
N PRO A 129 -11.16 -13.87 -2.53
CA PRO A 129 -11.59 -14.22 -1.19
C PRO A 129 -10.65 -13.70 -0.09
N GLY A 130 -11.17 -12.85 0.80
CA GLY A 130 -10.41 -12.26 1.90
C GLY A 130 -9.45 -11.13 1.51
N ILE A 131 -9.45 -10.68 0.25
CA ILE A 131 -8.62 -9.56 -0.24
C ILE A 131 -9.51 -8.42 -0.74
N ILE A 132 -9.42 -7.28 -0.07
CA ILE A 132 -10.18 -6.06 -0.40
C ILE A 132 -9.23 -5.05 -1.04
N GLY A 133 -9.51 -4.68 -2.28
CA GLY A 133 -8.83 -3.61 -3.00
C GLY A 133 -9.53 -2.27 -2.82
N THR A 134 -8.75 -1.22 -2.60
CA THR A 134 -9.20 0.18 -2.58
C THR A 134 -8.29 0.99 -3.49
N ARG A 135 -8.88 1.72 -4.42
CA ARG A 135 -8.22 2.69 -5.29
C ARG A 135 -8.73 4.07 -4.94
N ILE A 136 -7.83 5.02 -4.76
CA ILE A 136 -8.13 6.43 -4.46
C ILE A 136 -7.38 7.31 -5.45
N ARG A 137 -8.10 8.26 -6.05
CA ARG A 137 -7.57 9.35 -6.86
C ARG A 137 -7.92 10.67 -6.21
N ARG A 138 -7.14 11.70 -6.50
CA ARG A 138 -7.48 13.08 -6.15
C ARG A 138 -8.49 13.63 -7.18
N PRO A 139 -9.59 14.25 -6.76
CA PRO A 139 -10.51 14.89 -7.69
C PRO A 139 -9.82 16.05 -8.41
N SER A 140 -10.17 16.29 -9.67
CA SER A 140 -9.61 17.41 -10.46
C SER A 140 -9.98 18.78 -9.89
N ASP A 141 -11.10 18.88 -9.18
CA ASP A 141 -11.58 20.09 -8.51
C ASP A 141 -11.33 20.07 -6.99
N HIS A 142 -10.27 19.40 -6.54
CA HIS A 142 -9.96 19.24 -5.11
C HIS A 142 -9.93 20.58 -4.38
N LYS A 143 -10.92 20.80 -3.52
CA LYS A 143 -11.00 21.99 -2.65
C LYS A 143 -10.37 21.66 -1.31
N VAL A 144 -9.87 22.70 -0.65
CA VAL A 144 -9.45 22.59 0.75
C VAL A 144 -10.64 22.07 1.57
N PRO A 145 -10.51 20.92 2.24
CA PRO A 145 -11.60 20.37 3.05
C PRO A 145 -11.90 21.28 4.23
N SER A 146 -13.13 21.24 4.74
CA SER A 146 -13.44 21.83 6.04
C SER A 146 -12.59 21.16 7.15
N GLU A 147 -12.46 21.81 8.31
CA GLU A 147 -11.65 21.27 9.41
C GLU A 147 -12.11 19.86 9.86
N ALA A 148 -13.41 19.60 9.82
CA ALA A 148 -13.96 18.28 10.13
C ALA A 148 -13.61 17.23 9.05
N GLU A 149 -13.67 17.61 7.78
CA GLU A 149 -13.32 16.76 6.64
C GLU A 149 -11.81 16.46 6.59
N ALA A 150 -10.97 17.43 6.97
CA ALA A 150 -9.51 17.27 7.03
C ALA A 150 -9.06 16.16 7.99
N ARG A 151 -9.91 15.81 8.98
CA ARG A 151 -9.66 14.70 9.92
C ARG A 151 -10.01 13.33 9.35
N MET A 152 -10.67 13.26 8.19
CA MET A 152 -11.04 12.01 7.55
C MET A 152 -9.83 11.38 6.83
N PRO A 153 -9.64 10.05 6.91
CA PRO A 153 -8.54 9.37 6.22
C PRO A 153 -8.48 9.63 4.72
N LEU A 154 -9.64 9.75 4.05
CA LEU A 154 -9.69 10.02 2.61
C LEU A 154 -9.02 11.35 2.25
N HIS A 155 -9.36 12.43 2.97
CA HIS A 155 -8.78 13.75 2.73
C HIS A 155 -7.30 13.77 3.09
N ALA A 156 -6.92 13.16 4.23
CA ALA A 156 -5.51 13.04 4.60
C ALA A 156 -4.68 12.30 3.54
N ILE A 157 -5.25 11.29 2.87
CA ILE A 157 -4.63 10.67 1.70
C ILE A 157 -4.56 11.69 0.56
N GLN A 158 -5.69 12.19 0.06
CA GLN A 158 -5.78 13.04 -1.13
C GLN A 158 -4.96 14.34 -1.05
N ASP A 159 -4.84 14.95 0.13
CA ASP A 159 -4.06 16.17 0.36
C ASP A 159 -2.55 15.95 0.21
N ASN A 160 -2.09 14.73 0.49
CA ASN A 160 -0.68 14.33 0.36
C ASN A 160 -0.38 13.64 -0.98
N MET A 161 -1.38 13.46 -1.85
CA MET A 161 -1.19 12.89 -3.18
C MET A 161 -0.83 13.96 -4.21
N ASP A 162 0.02 13.58 -5.15
CA ASP A 162 0.07 14.26 -6.44
C ASP A 162 -1.31 14.24 -7.13
N PRO A 163 -1.76 15.35 -7.76
CA PRO A 163 -3.01 15.38 -8.51
C PRO A 163 -3.13 14.33 -9.62
N GLN A 164 -2.01 13.91 -10.20
CA GLN A 164 -1.95 12.86 -11.22
C GLN A 164 -1.67 11.47 -10.61
N GLY A 165 -1.46 11.42 -9.30
CA GLY A 165 -1.18 10.21 -8.55
C GLY A 165 -2.42 9.39 -8.28
N GLU A 166 -2.17 8.10 -8.06
CA GLU A 166 -3.14 7.11 -7.69
C GLU A 166 -2.63 6.27 -6.54
N TYR A 167 -3.43 6.22 -5.48
CA TYR A 167 -3.18 5.39 -4.33
C TYR A 167 -3.96 4.09 -4.45
N ASN A 168 -3.26 2.96 -4.39
CA ASN A 168 -3.86 1.65 -4.35
C ASN A 168 -3.53 0.98 -3.01
N LYS A 169 -4.52 0.27 -2.46
CA LYS A 169 -4.42 -0.45 -1.20
C LYS A 169 -5.04 -1.83 -1.34
N LEU A 170 -4.31 -2.87 -0.98
CA LEU A 170 -4.86 -4.21 -0.77
C LEU A 170 -4.84 -4.54 0.72
N ARG A 171 -6.00 -4.84 1.29
CA ARG A 171 -6.12 -5.39 2.65
C ARG A 171 -6.36 -6.87 2.56
N VAL A 172 -5.44 -7.67 3.12
CA VAL A 172 -5.57 -9.12 3.25
C VAL A 172 -6.04 -9.44 4.66
N ILE A 173 -7.29 -9.88 4.78
CA ILE A 173 -7.90 -10.22 6.06
C ILE A 173 -7.18 -11.43 6.65
N LYS A 174 -6.71 -11.31 7.89
CA LYS A 174 -5.87 -12.32 8.56
C LYS A 174 -4.61 -12.67 7.75
N GLY A 175 -4.11 -11.73 6.95
CA GLY A 175 -2.99 -11.92 6.05
C GLY A 175 -1.66 -12.22 6.74
N ARG A 176 -1.52 -11.95 8.04
CA ARG A 176 -0.30 -12.24 8.81
C ARG A 176 -0.03 -13.74 8.93
N LEU A 177 -1.09 -14.57 8.95
CA LEU A 177 -0.98 -16.03 9.09
C LEU A 177 -0.55 -16.74 7.80
N GLY A 178 -0.73 -16.09 6.65
CA GLY A 178 -0.40 -16.62 5.32
C GLY A 178 0.57 -15.74 4.55
N GLY A 179 1.38 -14.95 5.28
CA GLY A 179 2.34 -14.02 4.71
C GLY A 179 3.73 -14.63 4.52
N GLY A 180 4.45 -14.19 3.50
CA GLY A 180 5.80 -14.65 3.22
C GLY A 180 6.59 -13.71 2.32
N VAL A 181 7.87 -14.01 2.14
CA VAL A 181 8.77 -13.33 1.20
C VAL A 181 9.30 -14.38 0.23
N ILE A 182 9.22 -14.09 -1.07
CA ILE A 182 9.81 -14.91 -2.12
C ILE A 182 11.00 -14.15 -2.68
N GLU A 183 12.13 -14.82 -2.75
CA GLU A 183 13.39 -14.24 -3.22
C GLU A 183 13.77 -14.82 -4.57
N ALA A 184 14.30 -13.97 -5.44
CA ALA A 184 14.94 -14.39 -6.67
C ALA A 184 16.23 -15.15 -6.33
N ARG A 185 16.49 -16.28 -7.00
CA ARG A 185 17.58 -17.18 -6.60
C ARG A 185 18.97 -16.58 -6.84
N ASN A 186 19.14 -15.93 -7.97
CA ASN A 186 20.44 -15.44 -8.44
C ASN A 186 20.37 -13.97 -8.83
N GLN A 187 19.49 -13.65 -9.79
CA GLN A 187 19.35 -12.33 -10.37
C GLN A 187 17.93 -11.82 -10.15
N PRO A 188 17.71 -10.49 -10.09
CA PRO A 188 16.38 -9.92 -10.03
C PRO A 188 15.49 -10.44 -11.17
N GLU A 189 14.23 -10.72 -10.84
CA GLU A 189 13.24 -11.26 -11.78
C GLU A 189 11.99 -10.37 -11.79
N SER A 190 11.16 -10.48 -12.83
CA SER A 190 9.84 -9.82 -12.80
C SER A 190 9.05 -10.30 -11.58
N PRO A 191 8.37 -9.41 -10.83
CA PRO A 191 7.47 -9.80 -9.74
C PRO A 191 6.46 -10.89 -10.12
N GLU A 192 5.99 -10.90 -11.38
CA GLU A 192 5.04 -11.89 -11.89
C GLU A 192 5.67 -13.30 -11.96
N ILE A 193 6.95 -13.37 -12.33
CA ILE A 193 7.71 -14.62 -12.40
C ILE A 193 7.97 -15.14 -10.99
N LEU A 194 8.41 -14.27 -10.08
CA LEU A 194 8.62 -14.62 -8.66
C LEU A 194 7.33 -15.13 -8.02
N ALA A 195 6.21 -14.50 -8.34
CA ALA A 195 4.92 -14.85 -7.78
C ALA A 195 4.15 -15.94 -8.56
N LYS A 196 4.74 -16.57 -9.58
CA LYS A 196 4.01 -17.51 -10.44
C LYS A 196 3.40 -18.68 -9.66
N ASP A 197 4.10 -19.17 -8.64
CA ASP A 197 3.74 -20.37 -7.87
C ASP A 197 3.03 -20.05 -6.55
N VAL A 198 2.69 -18.78 -6.28
CA VAL A 198 1.93 -18.44 -5.08
C VAL A 198 0.56 -19.13 -5.08
N PRO A 199 -0.03 -19.41 -3.90
CA PRO A 199 -1.39 -19.91 -3.83
C PRO A 199 -2.41 -19.00 -4.53
N LYS A 200 -3.60 -19.53 -4.78
CA LYS A 200 -4.75 -18.72 -5.21
C LYS A 200 -5.18 -17.81 -4.06
N SER A 201 -5.77 -16.67 -4.40
CA SER A 201 -6.21 -15.64 -3.44
C SER A 201 -5.05 -15.08 -2.61
N THR A 202 -3.91 -14.84 -3.27
CA THR A 202 -2.71 -14.26 -2.66
C THR A 202 -2.47 -12.88 -3.24
N ALA A 203 -2.29 -11.89 -2.37
CA ALA A 203 -1.79 -10.58 -2.73
C ALA A 203 -0.25 -10.59 -2.81
N VAL A 204 0.29 -9.81 -3.73
CA VAL A 204 1.72 -9.68 -3.98
C VAL A 204 2.06 -8.20 -4.09
N ILE A 205 3.16 -7.79 -3.46
CA ILE A 205 3.78 -6.48 -3.65
C ILE A 205 5.29 -6.68 -3.84
N ASN A 206 5.95 -5.75 -4.54
CA ASN A 206 7.41 -5.76 -4.63
C ASN A 206 8.06 -5.76 -3.24
N GLY A 207 9.33 -6.16 -3.15
CA GLY A 207 10.05 -6.24 -1.88
C GLY A 207 11.02 -5.08 -1.63
N GLY A 208 12.09 -5.40 -0.91
CA GLY A 208 13.07 -4.44 -0.40
C GLY A 208 14.13 -4.06 -1.43
N PHE A 209 15.09 -3.24 -0.99
CA PHE A 209 16.12 -2.71 -1.88
C PHE A 209 17.13 -3.76 -2.31
N PHE A 210 17.73 -3.52 -3.47
CA PHE A 210 18.81 -4.30 -4.04
C PHE A 210 19.75 -3.39 -4.84
N ASP A 211 20.98 -3.84 -5.07
CA ASP A 211 21.91 -3.13 -5.94
C ASP A 211 21.50 -3.30 -7.41
N HIS A 212 20.88 -2.27 -7.98
CA HIS A 212 20.38 -2.31 -9.35
C HIS A 212 21.42 -1.84 -10.39
N THR A 213 22.56 -1.30 -9.97
CA THR A 213 23.61 -0.79 -10.87
C THR A 213 24.88 -1.66 -10.87
N GLY A 214 25.18 -2.36 -9.78
CA GLY A 214 26.46 -3.04 -9.58
C GLY A 214 27.60 -2.07 -9.23
N SER A 215 27.28 -0.80 -8.99
CA SER A 215 28.25 0.26 -8.66
C SER A 215 28.04 0.82 -7.26
N LEU A 216 27.03 0.31 -6.53
CA LEU A 216 26.76 0.77 -5.18
C LEU A 216 27.75 0.14 -4.20
N MET A 217 28.24 0.96 -3.30
CA MET A 217 29.18 0.61 -2.24
C MET A 217 28.46 -0.09 -1.09
N ASP A 218 29.07 -1.15 -0.59
CA ASP A 218 28.75 -1.72 0.71
C ASP A 218 29.38 -0.89 1.85
N PRO A 219 29.18 -1.25 3.13
CA PRO A 219 29.75 -0.49 4.25
C PRO A 219 31.29 -0.48 4.30
N SER A 220 31.96 -1.41 3.62
CA SER A 220 33.43 -1.42 3.49
C SER A 220 33.93 -0.50 2.37
N GLY A 221 33.03 0.07 1.57
CA GLY A 221 33.37 0.85 0.37
C GLY A 221 33.57 -0.01 -0.88
N SER A 222 33.36 -1.33 -0.80
CA SER A 222 33.48 -2.24 -1.94
C SER A 222 32.21 -2.22 -2.77
N THR A 223 32.33 -2.31 -4.10
CA THR A 223 31.16 -2.43 -4.98
C THR A 223 30.73 -3.89 -5.11
N GLY A 224 29.41 -4.12 -5.16
CA GLY A 224 28.83 -5.44 -5.33
C GLY A 224 28.50 -5.81 -6.78
N ASN A 225 28.15 -7.07 -7.01
CA ASN A 225 27.47 -7.44 -8.25
C ASN A 225 26.04 -6.91 -8.25
N LYS A 226 25.55 -6.51 -9.43
CA LYS A 226 24.15 -6.16 -9.65
C LYS A 226 23.24 -7.32 -9.20
N GLY A 227 22.14 -6.96 -8.53
CA GLY A 227 21.06 -7.86 -8.15
C GLY A 227 21.08 -8.36 -6.71
N ARG A 228 22.11 -7.99 -5.93
CA ARG A 228 22.25 -8.37 -4.53
C ARG A 228 21.25 -7.61 -3.65
N PRO A 229 20.44 -8.28 -2.81
CA PRO A 229 19.53 -7.63 -1.88
C PRO A 229 20.30 -6.88 -0.78
N VAL A 230 19.67 -5.87 -0.18
CA VAL A 230 20.25 -5.12 0.93
C VAL A 230 19.65 -5.59 2.26
N GLY A 231 20.49 -5.84 3.25
CA GLY A 231 20.14 -6.23 4.61
C GLY A 231 19.82 -7.72 4.79
N ALA A 232 19.00 -8.04 5.79
CA ALA A 232 18.65 -9.40 6.15
C ALA A 232 17.68 -10.02 5.12
N THR A 233 18.06 -11.21 4.64
CA THR A 233 17.40 -12.01 3.59
C THR A 233 17.83 -13.48 3.78
N SER A 234 17.19 -14.43 3.12
CA SER A 234 17.71 -15.81 3.07
C SER A 234 18.87 -16.00 2.08
N ARG A 235 19.17 -15.01 1.24
CA ARG A 235 20.33 -15.05 0.34
C ARG A 235 21.64 -14.80 1.08
N ASN A 236 22.67 -15.55 0.73
CA ASN A 236 24.01 -15.44 1.30
C ASN A 236 24.87 -14.32 0.67
N ASP A 237 24.41 -13.73 -0.42
CA ASP A 237 25.09 -12.65 -1.14
C ASP A 237 24.53 -11.26 -0.79
N ALA A 238 23.77 -11.14 0.31
CA ALA A 238 23.22 -9.86 0.74
C ALA A 238 24.31 -8.80 0.97
N ILE A 239 24.00 -7.55 0.67
CA ILE A 239 24.83 -6.39 1.03
C ILE A 239 24.37 -5.92 2.41
N PRO A 240 25.25 -5.78 3.42
CA PRO A 240 24.84 -5.28 4.72
C PRO A 240 24.30 -3.84 4.64
N ILE A 241 23.35 -3.50 5.50
CA ILE A 241 22.83 -2.12 5.60
C ILE A 241 23.98 -1.23 6.08
N ASN A 242 24.22 -0.12 5.38
CA ASN A 242 25.20 0.87 5.83
C ASN A 242 24.83 1.45 7.20
N GLN A 243 25.82 1.64 8.07
CA GLN A 243 25.61 2.11 9.44
C GLN A 243 24.79 3.42 9.50
N VAL A 244 24.96 4.31 8.51
CA VAL A 244 24.22 5.58 8.43
C VAL A 244 22.71 5.38 8.29
N TRP A 245 22.26 4.22 7.80
CA TRP A 245 20.83 3.90 7.59
C TRP A 245 20.29 2.84 8.55
N LYS A 246 21.15 2.23 9.37
CA LYS A 246 20.79 1.04 10.15
C LYS A 246 19.58 1.28 11.05
N GLU A 247 19.48 2.45 11.67
CA GLU A 247 18.37 2.83 12.55
C GLU A 247 17.06 3.14 11.82
N ASP A 248 17.17 3.53 10.54
CA ASP A 248 16.03 3.88 9.69
C ASP A 248 15.39 2.62 9.07
N TYR A 249 16.11 1.49 9.06
CA TYR A 249 15.65 0.23 8.48
C TYR A 249 14.77 -0.60 9.43
N GLY A 250 13.85 -1.35 8.84
CA GLY A 250 13.07 -2.39 9.50
C GLY A 250 13.15 -3.71 8.75
N HIS A 251 12.54 -4.74 9.33
CA HIS A 251 12.50 -6.08 8.77
C HIS A 251 11.08 -6.61 8.67
N ILE A 252 10.81 -7.33 7.60
CA ILE A 252 9.74 -8.33 7.58
C ILE A 252 10.30 -9.63 8.12
N THR A 253 9.69 -10.12 9.18
CA THR A 253 9.97 -11.43 9.76
C THR A 253 8.85 -12.40 9.40
N VAL A 254 9.21 -13.66 9.19
CA VAL A 254 8.25 -14.78 9.03
C VAL A 254 8.56 -15.77 10.13
N GLY A 255 7.71 -15.79 11.16
CA GLY A 255 8.09 -16.29 12.48
C GLY A 255 9.20 -15.40 13.07
N ASP A 256 10.20 -16.00 13.71
CA ASP A 256 11.29 -15.24 14.34
C ASP A 256 12.46 -14.93 13.42
N LYS A 257 12.36 -15.25 12.13
CA LYS A 257 13.45 -15.08 11.17
C LYS A 257 13.22 -13.87 10.28
N PRO A 258 14.16 -12.91 10.20
CA PRO A 258 14.10 -11.85 9.21
C PRO A 258 14.23 -12.44 7.81
N LYS A 259 13.35 -11.99 6.91
CA LYS A 259 13.28 -12.43 5.52
C LYS A 259 13.47 -11.30 4.53
N LEU A 260 13.25 -10.07 4.97
CA LEU A 260 13.43 -8.89 4.13
C LEU A 260 13.82 -7.71 5.01
N SER A 261 14.88 -7.00 4.66
CA SER A 261 15.13 -5.65 5.12
C SER A 261 14.65 -4.62 4.11
N ALA A 262 14.04 -3.55 4.60
CA ALA A 262 13.72 -2.38 3.80
C ALA A 262 13.66 -1.13 4.68
N GLY A 263 13.44 0.03 4.08
CA GLY A 263 13.43 1.28 4.81
C GLY A 263 12.89 2.47 4.01
N PRO A 264 12.57 3.58 4.68
CA PRO A 264 12.54 3.70 6.14
C PRO A 264 11.35 2.95 6.77
N LEU A 265 11.49 2.56 8.04
CA LEU A 265 10.39 2.10 8.88
C LEU A 265 9.58 3.33 9.31
N PHE A 266 8.36 3.48 8.81
CA PHE A 266 7.56 4.69 9.01
C PHE A 266 6.97 4.85 10.39
N GLU A 267 6.51 3.74 10.96
CA GLU A 267 5.81 3.75 12.22
C GLU A 267 6.16 2.45 12.93
N SER A 268 6.85 2.60 14.06
CA SER A 268 7.01 1.56 15.07
C SER A 268 6.52 2.16 16.36
N SER A 269 5.57 1.53 17.04
CA SER A 269 4.95 2.02 18.30
C SER A 269 4.14 3.33 18.21
N GLY A 270 3.73 3.77 17.02
CA GLY A 270 2.84 4.93 16.86
C GLY A 270 3.51 6.28 16.70
N ASN A 271 4.85 6.33 16.65
CA ASN A 271 5.61 7.56 16.45
C ASN A 271 6.02 7.71 14.98
N GLU A 272 5.93 8.93 14.45
CA GLU A 272 6.47 9.24 13.12
C GLU A 272 7.99 9.25 13.17
N VAL A 273 8.62 8.70 12.14
CA VAL A 273 10.03 8.97 11.86
C VAL A 273 10.18 10.36 11.21
N PRO A 274 11.06 11.23 11.72
CA PRO A 274 11.36 12.51 11.09
C PRO A 274 12.14 12.28 9.79
N LEU A 275 11.53 12.65 8.66
CA LEU A 275 12.06 12.43 7.31
C LEU A 275 12.55 13.74 6.66
N ASP A 276 12.79 14.77 7.46
CA ASP A 276 13.28 16.10 7.06
C ASP A 276 14.80 16.25 7.19
N ASP A 277 15.50 15.23 7.71
CA ASP A 277 16.96 15.18 7.76
C ASP A 277 17.56 15.28 6.34
N LYS A 278 18.60 16.10 6.20
CA LYS A 278 19.35 16.28 4.93
C LYS A 278 19.94 14.98 4.40
N ARG A 279 20.15 13.96 5.23
CA ARG A 279 20.56 12.62 4.77
C ARG A 279 19.55 12.04 3.77
N PHE A 280 18.25 12.27 3.96
CA PHE A 280 17.17 11.78 3.08
C PHE A 280 17.02 12.57 1.78
N GLN A 281 17.92 13.51 1.47
CA GLN A 281 17.84 14.34 0.27
C GLN A 281 18.72 13.79 -0.85
N TYR A 282 18.10 13.56 -2.01
CA TYR A 282 18.80 13.16 -3.22
C TYR A 282 19.42 14.41 -3.84
N ARG A 283 20.74 14.41 -3.99
CA ARG A 283 21.46 15.50 -4.66
C ARG A 283 22.33 14.90 -5.74
N VAL A 284 21.99 15.17 -7.01
CA VAL A 284 22.76 14.74 -8.19
C VAL A 284 23.91 15.74 -8.40
N PRO A 285 25.09 15.30 -8.86
CA PRO A 285 26.13 16.22 -9.32
C PRO A 285 25.65 17.17 -10.41
N LYS A 286 26.15 18.41 -10.36
CA LYS A 286 25.91 19.46 -11.36
C LYS A 286 26.29 19.05 -12.79
N ASP A 287 27.19 18.08 -12.93
CA ASP A 287 27.81 17.70 -14.20
C ASP A 287 27.34 16.32 -14.71
N ASP A 288 26.27 15.74 -14.16
CA ASP A 288 25.67 14.51 -14.73
C ASP A 288 24.85 14.88 -15.98
N PRO A 289 25.28 14.49 -17.20
CA PRO A 289 24.55 14.78 -18.43
C PRO A 289 23.21 14.04 -18.54
N ASN A 290 22.95 13.08 -17.65
CA ASN A 290 21.69 12.34 -17.54
C ASN A 290 20.85 12.78 -16.34
N ALA A 291 21.22 13.86 -15.64
CA ALA A 291 20.31 14.51 -14.71
C ALA A 291 19.15 15.06 -15.55
N ASP A 292 18.07 14.26 -15.67
CA ASP A 292 16.81 14.65 -16.30
C ASP A 292 16.52 16.10 -15.89
N GLY A 293 16.50 17.01 -16.87
CA GLY A 293 16.66 18.46 -16.72
C GLY A 293 15.57 19.16 -15.89
N ASP A 294 15.39 18.76 -14.64
CA ASP A 294 14.72 19.53 -13.59
C ASP A 294 15.65 20.69 -13.23
N SER A 295 15.62 21.69 -14.11
CA SER A 295 16.27 22.99 -14.00
C SER A 295 15.62 23.86 -12.92
N SER A 296 15.22 23.28 -11.77
CA SER A 296 14.87 24.10 -10.63
C SER A 296 16.12 24.92 -10.26
N ALA A 297 16.04 26.23 -10.50
CA ALA A 297 17.12 27.20 -10.29
C ALA A 297 17.71 27.14 -8.86
N ASP A 298 16.96 26.56 -7.93
CA ASP A 298 17.31 26.37 -6.52
C ASP A 298 18.37 25.29 -6.26
N ARG A 299 18.74 24.48 -7.27
CA ARG A 299 19.78 23.43 -7.15
C ARG A 299 21.19 23.90 -7.56
N GLN A 300 21.36 25.15 -8.00
CA GLN A 300 22.66 25.68 -8.38
C GLN A 300 23.65 25.70 -7.19
N GLY A 301 24.70 24.88 -7.29
CA GLY A 301 25.83 24.88 -6.34
C GLY A 301 25.79 23.81 -5.24
N MET A 302 24.80 22.91 -5.24
CA MET A 302 24.77 21.84 -4.24
C MET A 302 25.68 20.66 -4.61
N LYS A 303 26.57 20.28 -3.69
CA LYS A 303 27.40 19.07 -3.83
C LYS A 303 26.53 17.80 -3.79
N PRO A 304 26.87 16.75 -4.55
CA PRO A 304 26.19 15.45 -4.48
C PRO A 304 26.15 14.93 -3.05
N ASN A 305 25.06 14.26 -2.69
CA ASN A 305 25.00 13.57 -1.41
C ASN A 305 25.82 12.29 -1.53
N TYR A 306 27.00 12.24 -0.92
CA TYR A 306 27.89 11.06 -0.97
C TYR A 306 27.17 9.78 -0.51
N LEU A 307 26.15 9.90 0.34
CA LEU A 307 25.36 8.76 0.79
C LEU A 307 24.59 8.05 -0.33
N ASN A 308 24.39 8.70 -1.50
CA ASN A 308 23.80 8.10 -2.70
C ASN A 308 24.59 6.89 -3.20
N ASN A 309 25.90 6.84 -2.91
CA ASN A 309 26.77 5.79 -3.40
C ASN A 309 26.60 4.47 -2.64
N PHE A 310 25.88 4.45 -1.51
CA PHE A 310 25.69 3.23 -0.73
C PHE A 310 24.50 2.41 -1.21
N ALA A 311 24.65 1.09 -1.21
CA ALA A 311 23.54 0.19 -1.47
C ALA A 311 22.43 0.39 -0.41
N GLY A 312 21.18 0.49 -0.89
CA GLY A 312 20.04 0.75 -0.02
C GLY A 312 20.00 2.18 0.54
N ALA A 313 20.66 3.14 -0.11
CA ALA A 313 20.56 4.54 0.28
C ALA A 313 19.09 5.03 0.30
N LEU A 314 18.72 5.69 1.40
CA LEU A 314 17.39 6.28 1.57
C LEU A 314 17.34 7.74 1.08
N THR A 315 18.38 8.20 0.39
CA THR A 315 18.49 9.59 -0.11
C THR A 315 17.42 9.96 -1.11
N HIS A 316 16.84 9.01 -1.84
CA HIS A 316 15.71 9.23 -2.76
C HIS A 316 14.37 9.53 -2.05
N ALA A 317 14.39 9.73 -0.72
CA ALA A 317 13.21 10.00 0.08
C ALA A 317 12.66 11.43 -0.08
N SER A 318 13.49 12.42 -0.43
CA SER A 318 13.03 13.81 -0.62
C SER A 318 12.17 14.01 -1.86
N ASP A 319 12.42 13.24 -2.91
CA ASP A 319 11.81 13.48 -4.22
C ASP A 319 10.49 12.74 -4.37
N ARG A 320 9.54 13.32 -5.10
CA ARG A 320 8.31 12.63 -5.45
C ARG A 320 8.61 11.48 -6.39
N ASN A 321 8.16 10.29 -6.02
CA ASN A 321 8.33 9.07 -6.79
C ASN A 321 7.13 8.16 -6.60
N SER A 322 6.98 7.19 -7.51
CA SER A 322 6.12 6.03 -7.22
C SER A 322 6.64 5.32 -5.96
N ARG A 323 5.73 4.94 -5.08
CA ARG A 323 6.06 4.36 -3.77
C ARG A 323 5.35 3.04 -3.55
N SER A 324 5.94 2.21 -2.69
CA SER A 324 5.35 0.98 -2.21
C SER A 324 5.63 0.84 -0.71
N ALA A 325 4.72 0.21 0.01
CA ALA A 325 4.89 -0.08 1.44
C ALA A 325 4.02 -1.27 1.85
N VAL A 326 4.40 -1.90 2.95
CA VAL A 326 3.60 -2.91 3.62
C VAL A 326 3.37 -2.50 5.06
N SER A 327 2.15 -2.73 5.53
CA SER A 327 1.77 -2.51 6.91
C SER A 327 1.18 -3.77 7.52
N THR A 328 1.35 -3.90 8.83
CA THR A 328 0.64 -4.90 9.64
C THR A 328 -0.18 -4.19 10.70
N GLN A 329 -1.42 -4.63 10.87
CA GLN A 329 -2.33 -4.12 11.90
C GLN A 329 -3.28 -5.23 12.31
N ASP A 330 -3.39 -5.49 13.62
CA ASP A 330 -4.10 -6.64 14.15
C ASP A 330 -3.58 -7.94 13.51
N GLN A 331 -4.42 -8.68 12.79
CA GLN A 331 -4.08 -9.89 12.05
C GLN A 331 -3.93 -9.64 10.54
N ASP A 332 -4.16 -8.41 10.09
CA ASP A 332 -4.22 -8.09 8.67
C ASP A 332 -2.86 -7.63 8.15
N VAL A 333 -2.64 -7.89 6.86
CA VAL A 333 -1.57 -7.28 6.08
C VAL A 333 -2.21 -6.28 5.13
N ILE A 334 -1.62 -5.10 5.04
CA ILE A 334 -2.06 -4.03 4.15
C ILE A 334 -0.91 -3.68 3.22
N MET A 335 -1.12 -3.82 1.92
CA MET A 335 -0.15 -3.46 0.88
C MET A 335 -0.56 -2.14 0.26
N HIS A 336 0.41 -1.26 0.06
CA HIS A 336 0.20 0.11 -0.35
C HIS A 336 1.05 0.42 -1.57
N THR A 337 0.48 1.09 -2.57
CA THR A 337 1.26 1.71 -3.65
C THR A 337 0.76 3.11 -3.97
N MET A 338 1.67 3.97 -4.40
CA MET A 338 1.40 5.23 -5.08
C MET A 338 2.01 5.16 -6.48
N THR A 339 1.19 5.25 -7.51
CA THR A 339 1.61 5.21 -8.92
C THR A 339 0.91 6.34 -9.69
N SER A 340 1.14 6.48 -10.99
CA SER A 340 0.37 7.39 -11.85
C SER A 340 -0.01 6.70 -13.15
N ASP A 341 -1.14 7.09 -13.75
CA ASP A 341 -1.61 6.47 -15.00
C ASP A 341 -0.71 6.82 -16.19
N ASN A 342 -0.16 8.04 -16.21
CA ASN A 342 0.79 8.49 -17.22
C ASN A 342 2.23 8.00 -16.97
N LYS A 343 2.45 7.36 -15.81
CA LYS A 343 3.72 6.86 -15.29
C LYS A 343 4.91 7.81 -15.45
N ALA A 344 4.68 9.14 -15.49
CA ALA A 344 5.78 10.06 -15.72
C ALA A 344 6.75 10.09 -14.51
N PRO A 345 8.07 10.28 -14.74
CA PRO A 345 9.02 10.51 -13.67
C PRO A 345 8.58 11.68 -12.78
N GLY A 346 8.91 11.63 -11.48
CA GLY A 346 8.58 12.71 -10.55
C GLY A 346 7.12 12.75 -10.05
N ILE A 347 6.24 11.90 -10.56
CA ILE A 347 4.86 11.79 -10.06
C ILE A 347 4.79 10.74 -8.94
N GLY A 348 4.15 11.12 -7.83
CA GLY A 348 3.89 10.24 -6.70
C GLY A 348 3.93 10.99 -5.37
N ALA A 349 4.71 10.51 -4.41
CA ALA A 349 4.82 11.13 -3.08
C ALA A 349 6.28 11.24 -2.64
N THR A 350 6.60 12.34 -1.95
CA THR A 350 7.77 12.40 -1.09
C THR A 350 7.63 11.39 0.04
N MET A 351 8.71 11.05 0.73
CA MET A 351 8.64 10.06 1.80
C MET A 351 7.78 10.53 2.99
N LYS A 352 7.80 11.83 3.29
CA LYS A 352 6.94 12.44 4.32
C LYS A 352 5.46 12.34 3.96
N GLU A 353 5.10 12.70 2.72
CA GLU A 353 3.74 12.52 2.20
C GLU A 353 3.35 11.04 2.21
N TRP A 354 4.27 10.14 1.85
CA TRP A 354 4.02 8.70 1.80
C TRP A 354 3.76 8.10 3.19
N GLN A 355 4.48 8.53 4.22
CA GLN A 355 4.22 8.18 5.61
C GLN A 355 2.82 8.64 6.06
N ALA A 356 2.42 9.87 5.71
CA ALA A 356 1.08 10.38 6.02
C ALA A 356 -0.03 9.58 5.31
N ILE A 357 0.15 9.30 4.01
CA ILE A 357 -0.80 8.52 3.20
C ILE A 357 -0.96 7.11 3.75
N THR A 358 0.14 6.41 4.03
CA THR A 358 0.09 5.03 4.54
C THR A 358 -0.52 4.97 5.94
N ARG A 359 -0.20 5.92 6.83
CA ARG A 359 -0.87 6.01 8.14
C ARG A 359 -2.38 6.20 8.00
N ALA A 360 -2.81 7.12 7.15
CA ALA A 360 -4.24 7.32 6.90
C ALA A 360 -4.87 6.06 6.28
N GLY A 361 -4.15 5.38 5.39
CA GLY A 361 -4.58 4.15 4.73
C GLY A 361 -4.72 2.93 5.63
N THR A 362 -3.96 2.86 6.73
CA THR A 362 -4.02 1.80 7.73
C THR A 362 -5.01 2.07 8.86
N ARG A 363 -5.53 3.29 9.01
CA ARG A 363 -6.59 3.55 9.99
C ARG A 363 -7.85 2.77 9.58
N ASN A 364 -8.20 1.78 10.40
CA ASN A 364 -9.56 1.25 10.42
C ASN A 364 -10.51 2.39 10.82
N SER A 365 -11.70 2.41 10.21
CA SER A 365 -12.76 3.41 10.43
C SER A 365 -12.87 3.82 11.91
N PRO A 366 -13.10 5.11 12.22
CA PRO A 366 -13.10 5.62 13.59
C PRO A 366 -14.00 4.76 14.49
N ASP A 367 -13.39 4.30 15.58
CA ASP A 367 -14.02 3.70 16.74
C ASP A 367 -14.97 2.53 16.44
N LYS A 368 -14.40 1.32 16.42
CA LYS A 368 -15.18 0.17 16.92
C LYS A 368 -15.78 0.61 18.27
N GLN A 369 -17.09 0.47 18.44
CA GLN A 369 -17.94 0.96 19.55
C GLN A 369 -17.57 0.45 20.97
N GLY A 370 -16.31 0.07 21.22
CA GLY A 370 -15.82 -0.46 22.50
C GLY A 370 -14.65 0.29 23.12
N GLY A 371 -14.32 1.50 22.66
CA GLY A 371 -13.37 2.42 23.33
C GLY A 371 -11.88 2.00 23.34
N GLN A 372 -11.53 0.80 22.88
CA GLN A 372 -10.13 0.40 22.75
C GLN A 372 -9.55 0.89 21.42
N LYS A 373 -8.58 1.82 21.53
CA LYS A 373 -7.76 2.26 20.40
C LYS A 373 -7.06 1.03 19.81
N PRO A 374 -7.25 0.72 18.50
CA PRO A 374 -6.57 -0.42 17.89
C PRO A 374 -5.04 -0.24 18.01
N PRO A 375 -4.26 -1.33 18.08
CA PRO A 375 -2.81 -1.24 18.08
C PRO A 375 -2.35 -0.43 16.85
N ALA A 376 -1.31 0.40 17.08
CA ALA A 376 -0.73 1.19 16.01
C ALA A 376 -0.25 0.25 14.89
N ALA A 377 -0.53 0.62 13.64
CA ALA A 377 -0.03 -0.14 12.51
C ALA A 377 1.49 0.02 12.43
N GLN A 378 2.19 -1.07 12.14
CA GLN A 378 3.61 -1.00 11.78
C GLN A 378 3.69 -0.91 10.27
N THR A 379 4.46 0.04 9.74
CA THR A 379 4.55 0.26 8.29
C THR A 379 6.01 0.35 7.86
N LEU A 380 6.36 -0.43 6.83
CA LEU A 380 7.69 -0.49 6.25
C LEU A 380 7.63 -0.03 4.78
N ASN A 381 8.41 0.99 4.45
CA ASN A 381 8.59 1.39 3.05
C ASN A 381 9.39 0.32 2.30
N LEU A 382 9.01 0.08 1.04
CA LEU A 382 9.62 -0.90 0.14
C LEU A 382 10.26 -0.19 -1.07
N ASP A 383 10.83 -0.96 -2.00
CA ASP A 383 11.50 -0.37 -3.16
C ASP A 383 10.52 0.41 -4.06
N GLY A 384 10.94 1.60 -4.51
CA GLY A 384 10.09 2.57 -5.18
C GLY A 384 10.30 2.65 -6.70
N GLY A 385 9.81 3.74 -7.28
CA GLY A 385 10.05 4.09 -8.69
C GLY A 385 9.62 2.99 -9.66
N GLY A 386 10.57 2.55 -10.50
CA GLY A 386 10.33 1.51 -11.51
C GLY A 386 10.12 0.11 -10.96
N SER A 387 10.40 -0.13 -9.68
CA SER A 387 10.24 -1.42 -9.01
C SER A 387 8.84 -1.63 -8.43
N VAL A 388 8.01 -0.59 -8.37
CA VAL A 388 6.69 -0.67 -7.75
C VAL A 388 5.81 -1.64 -8.55
N TYR A 389 5.31 -2.66 -7.86
CA TYR A 389 4.37 -3.62 -8.40
C TYR A 389 3.42 -4.08 -7.30
N MET A 390 2.14 -4.20 -7.63
CA MET A 390 1.15 -4.84 -6.77
C MET A 390 0.17 -5.64 -7.60
N GLY A 391 -0.10 -6.88 -7.18
CA GLY A 391 -0.95 -7.82 -7.89
C GLY A 391 -1.73 -8.74 -6.96
N VAL A 392 -2.75 -9.40 -7.50
CA VAL A 392 -3.52 -10.46 -6.81
C VAL A 392 -3.65 -11.66 -7.72
N LYS A 393 -3.22 -12.83 -7.24
CA LYS A 393 -3.55 -14.10 -7.88
C LYS A 393 -4.97 -14.49 -7.49
N ASP A 394 -5.90 -14.46 -8.43
CA ASP A 394 -7.32 -14.68 -8.15
C ASP A 394 -7.66 -16.17 -7.89
N ALA A 395 -8.94 -16.45 -7.62
CA ALA A 395 -9.43 -17.80 -7.39
C ALA A 395 -9.32 -18.73 -8.63
N LYS A 396 -9.18 -18.16 -9.83
CA LYS A 396 -8.91 -18.91 -11.07
C LYS A 396 -7.42 -19.19 -11.26
N GLY A 397 -6.55 -18.58 -10.45
CA GLY A 397 -5.11 -18.71 -10.53
C GLY A 397 -4.47 -17.72 -11.49
N LYS A 398 -5.22 -16.75 -12.02
CA LYS A 398 -4.69 -15.70 -12.89
C LYS A 398 -4.11 -14.57 -12.02
N MET A 399 -2.92 -14.11 -12.35
CA MET A 399 -2.36 -12.89 -11.76
C MET A 399 -3.05 -11.67 -12.36
N ASN A 400 -3.68 -10.85 -11.52
CA ASN A 400 -4.27 -9.59 -11.91
C ASN A 400 -3.40 -8.46 -11.34
N GLU A 401 -2.83 -7.65 -12.22
CA GLU A 401 -2.11 -6.45 -11.83
C GLU A 401 -3.08 -5.40 -11.26
N ILE A 402 -2.70 -4.81 -10.13
CA ILE A 402 -3.43 -3.74 -9.47
C ILE A 402 -2.71 -2.40 -9.66
N ALA A 403 -1.38 -2.40 -9.55
CA ALA A 403 -0.56 -1.22 -9.74
C ALA A 403 0.82 -1.59 -10.28
N ARG A 404 1.37 -0.71 -11.12
CA ARG A 404 2.71 -0.83 -11.71
C ARG A 404 3.34 0.57 -11.79
N GLY A 405 4.56 0.70 -11.28
CA GLY A 405 5.40 1.88 -11.45
C GLY A 405 6.26 1.83 -12.71
N GLY A 406 7.12 2.84 -12.87
CA GLY A 406 8.08 2.93 -13.97
C GLY A 406 7.56 3.66 -15.20
N ALA A 407 8.46 4.37 -15.89
CA ALA A 407 8.12 5.25 -17.00
C ALA A 407 7.44 4.55 -18.17
N VAL A 408 6.57 5.27 -18.88
CA VAL A 408 6.26 4.96 -20.27
C VAL A 408 7.45 5.42 -21.12
N GLU A 409 7.88 4.63 -22.10
CA GLU A 409 8.86 5.07 -23.08
C GLU A 409 8.34 6.30 -23.86
N MET A 410 9.24 7.07 -24.48
CA MET A 410 8.87 8.30 -25.22
C MET A 410 7.87 8.04 -26.37
N ASN A 411 7.78 6.80 -26.84
CA ASN A 411 6.85 6.33 -27.89
C ASN A 411 5.45 5.94 -27.34
N GLY A 412 5.22 6.02 -26.03
CA GLY A 412 3.97 5.60 -25.40
C GLY A 412 3.91 4.12 -25.01
N GLU A 413 4.95 3.33 -25.30
CA GLU A 413 5.02 1.92 -24.90
C GLU A 413 5.39 1.80 -23.42
N PRO A 414 4.78 0.88 -22.66
CA PRO A 414 5.18 0.64 -21.28
C PRO A 414 6.64 0.17 -21.26
N LYS A 415 7.53 0.91 -20.57
CA LYS A 415 8.83 0.35 -20.25
C LYS A 415 8.62 -0.91 -19.40
N ASP A 416 9.43 -1.93 -19.64
CA ASP A 416 9.38 -3.15 -18.84
C ASP A 416 9.47 -2.81 -17.35
N LEU A 417 8.62 -3.48 -16.57
CA LEU A 417 8.65 -3.40 -15.11
C LEU A 417 10.05 -3.80 -14.64
N ARG A 418 10.65 -2.98 -13.79
CA ARG A 418 12.00 -3.26 -13.31
C ARG A 418 11.97 -4.59 -12.54
N PRO A 419 12.88 -5.54 -12.86
CA PRO A 419 13.04 -6.75 -12.08
C PRO A 419 13.39 -6.44 -10.62
N VAL A 420 12.94 -7.27 -9.69
CA VAL A 420 13.15 -7.11 -8.25
C VAL A 420 13.86 -8.33 -7.67
N ALA A 421 14.61 -8.14 -6.58
CA ALA A 421 15.29 -9.24 -5.91
C ALA A 421 14.35 -10.11 -5.06
N ASN A 422 13.18 -9.60 -4.69
CA ASN A 422 12.19 -10.29 -3.86
C ASN A 422 10.80 -9.64 -3.95
N VAL A 423 9.78 -10.38 -3.54
CA VAL A 423 8.39 -9.93 -3.39
C VAL A 423 7.84 -10.34 -2.04
N VAL A 424 6.95 -9.52 -1.50
CA VAL A 424 6.17 -9.85 -0.30
C VAL A 424 4.82 -10.39 -0.73
N THR A 425 4.39 -11.47 -0.09
CA THR A 425 3.14 -12.16 -0.40
C THR A 425 2.27 -12.27 0.85
N SER A 426 0.95 -12.28 0.67
CA SER A 426 0.01 -12.47 1.77
C SER A 426 -1.28 -13.11 1.28
N THR A 427 -1.66 -14.21 1.93
CA THR A 427 -2.89 -14.96 1.65
C THR A 427 -3.82 -14.81 2.83
N SER A 428 -5.13 -14.71 2.58
CA SER A 428 -6.10 -14.64 3.67
C SER A 428 -6.10 -15.96 4.45
N GLY A 429 -5.76 -15.91 5.73
CA GLY A 429 -5.78 -17.07 6.60
C GLY A 429 -7.20 -17.52 6.91
N THR A 430 -7.53 -18.78 6.58
CA THR A 430 -8.62 -19.48 7.27
C THR A 430 -8.15 -19.81 8.69
N ASN A 431 -9.03 -19.73 9.69
CA ASN A 431 -8.73 -20.11 11.08
C ASN A 431 -8.48 -21.63 11.21
N SER A 432 -7.48 -22.18 10.52
CA SER A 432 -6.99 -23.52 10.82
C SER A 432 -6.28 -23.43 12.16
N SER A 433 -6.83 -24.11 13.15
CA SER A 433 -6.49 -24.09 14.58
C SER A 433 -5.10 -24.67 14.92
N SER A 434 -4.10 -24.49 14.07
CA SER A 434 -2.71 -24.81 14.43
C SER A 434 -2.07 -23.54 15.01
N ASP A 435 -1.91 -23.50 16.33
CA ASP A 435 -1.35 -22.40 17.12
C ASP A 435 0.12 -22.02 16.80
N HIS A 436 0.67 -22.44 15.65
CA HIS A 436 2.09 -22.32 15.32
C HIS A 436 2.40 -21.91 13.87
N ALA A 437 1.44 -21.39 13.10
CA ALA A 437 1.77 -20.85 11.78
C ALA A 437 2.71 -19.63 11.93
N PRO A 438 3.85 -19.57 11.21
CA PRO A 438 4.77 -18.45 11.33
C PRO A 438 4.10 -17.16 10.88
N LEU A 439 4.02 -16.18 11.77
CA LEU A 439 3.40 -14.89 11.49
C LEU A 439 4.31 -14.00 10.66
N LEU A 440 3.73 -13.27 9.71
CA LEU A 440 4.37 -12.12 9.10
C LEU A 440 4.29 -10.93 10.06
N GLU A 441 5.43 -10.42 10.49
CA GLU A 441 5.54 -9.25 11.37
C GLU A 441 6.55 -8.26 10.83
N ILE A 442 6.35 -6.98 11.16
CA ILE A 442 7.32 -5.92 10.88
C ILE A 442 8.03 -5.60 12.20
N LYS A 443 9.36 -5.70 12.21
CA LYS A 443 10.18 -5.40 13.40
C LYS A 443 11.17 -4.30 13.08
N LYS A 444 11.46 -3.44 14.05
CA LYS A 444 12.60 -2.54 13.96
C LYS A 444 13.88 -3.39 13.92
N HIS A 445 14.89 -2.93 13.21
CA HIS A 445 16.23 -3.50 13.32
C HIS A 445 16.70 -3.37 14.78
N LEU A 446 16.86 -4.50 15.47
CA LEU A 446 17.45 -4.60 16.80
C LEU A 446 18.72 -5.43 16.66
N GLU A 447 19.79 -4.97 17.31
CA GLU A 447 21.15 -5.54 17.20
C GLU A 447 21.28 -6.97 17.74
#